data_AF-A0A934DF54-F1
#
_entry.id   AF-A0A934DF54-F1
#
_cell.length_a   1.000
_cell.length_b   1.000
_cell.length_c   1.000
_cell.angle_alpha   90.00
_cell.angle_beta   90.00
_cell.angle_gamma   90.00
#
_symmetry.space_group_name_H-M   'P 1'
#
loop_
_entity.id
_entity.type
_entity.pdbx_description
1 polymer ?
#
loop_
_entity_poly.entity_id
_entity_poly.type
_entity_poly.pdbx_seq_one_letter_code
_entity_poly.pdbx_strand_id
1 'polypeptide(L)'
;MRAKAEWLAQRILIIDTHIDLPYRLNEKSEEIIVRTQTGDFDYPRAKQGGLKAPFMSIYVPASTEQNGGAKVLAEHLIQMVDSIIAAHPDKFAAAHSVADI
;
A
#
# COMPACT_ATOMS: atom_id res chain seq x y z
N MET A 1 20.01 15.54 -14.47
CA MET A 1 19.92 14.29 -13.66
C MET A 1 18.48 13.82 -13.46
N ARG A 2 17.52 14.71 -13.13
CA ARG A 2 16.10 14.37 -12.92
C ARG A 2 15.44 13.55 -14.05
N ALA A 3 15.55 14.00 -15.31
CA ALA A 3 14.97 13.27 -16.44
C ALA A 3 15.50 11.83 -16.60
N LYS A 4 16.78 11.60 -16.27
CA LYS A 4 17.38 10.25 -16.27
C LYS A 4 16.80 9.38 -15.15
N ALA A 5 16.59 9.96 -13.96
CA ALA A 5 15.99 9.26 -12.84
C ALA A 5 14.52 8.91 -13.11
N GLU A 6 13.73 9.84 -13.64
CA GLU A 6 12.34 9.59 -14.06
C GLU A 6 12.27 8.50 -15.14
N TRP A 7 13.16 8.55 -16.14
CA TRP A 7 13.26 7.53 -17.17
C TRP A 7 13.60 6.14 -16.60
N LEU A 8 14.55 6.06 -15.65
CA LEU A 8 14.89 4.81 -14.99
C LEU A 8 13.73 4.30 -14.13
N ALA A 9 13.14 5.18 -13.32
CA ALA A 9 12.05 4.83 -12.41
C ALA A 9 10.84 4.25 -13.13
N GLN A 10 10.58 4.66 -14.37
CA GLN A 10 9.52 4.07 -15.18
C GLN A 10 9.87 2.69 -15.77
N ARG A 11 11.15 2.35 -15.93
CA ARG A 11 11.62 1.12 -16.61
C ARG A 11 12.12 0.02 -15.69
N ILE A 12 12.62 0.37 -14.51
CA ILE A 12 13.12 -0.60 -13.53
C ILE A 12 12.01 -0.96 -12.54
N LEU A 13 12.16 -2.12 -11.91
CA LEU A 13 11.32 -2.51 -10.79
C LEU A 13 11.70 -1.66 -9.58
N ILE A 14 10.72 -0.92 -9.03
CA ILE A 14 10.84 -0.23 -7.75
C ILE A 14 9.93 -0.97 -6.77
N ILE A 15 10.54 -1.41 -5.68
CA ILE A 15 9.90 -2.10 -4.57
C ILE A 15 10.03 -1.20 -3.35
N ASP A 16 8.92 -1.01 -2.64
CA ASP A 16 8.92 -0.42 -1.31
C ASP A 16 8.50 -1.52 -0.32
N THR A 17 9.35 -1.82 0.64
CA THR A 17 9.15 -2.93 1.58
C THR A 17 8.26 -2.55 2.77
N HIS A 18 7.82 -1.30 2.90
CA HIS A 18 6.99 -0.88 4.03
C HIS A 18 6.12 0.35 3.74
N ILE A 19 4.83 0.12 3.45
CA ILE A 19 3.84 1.19 3.29
C ILE A 19 2.73 1.05 4.34
N ASP A 20 2.62 2.03 5.23
CA ASP A 20 1.61 2.09 6.31
C ASP A 20 0.22 2.53 5.85
N LEU A 21 -0.09 2.33 4.57
CA LEU A 21 -1.38 2.67 3.99
C LEU A 21 -2.56 2.02 4.74
N PRO A 22 -2.53 0.72 5.08
CA PRO A 22 -3.67 0.09 5.73
C PRO A 22 -4.01 0.74 7.07
N TYR A 23 -3.01 0.99 7.91
CA TYR A 23 -3.23 1.62 9.21
C TYR A 23 -3.72 3.08 9.05
N ARG A 24 -3.17 3.84 8.10
CA ARG A 24 -3.67 5.18 7.77
C ARG A 24 -5.15 5.15 7.38
N LEU A 25 -5.58 4.21 6.54
CA LEU A 25 -6.96 4.10 6.09
C LEU A 25 -7.92 3.66 7.21
N ASN A 26 -7.41 2.88 8.17
CA ASN A 26 -8.13 2.55 9.40
C ASN A 26 -8.36 3.80 10.28
N GLU A 27 -7.39 4.70 10.38
CA GLU A 27 -7.56 5.97 11.11
C GLU A 27 -8.39 7.00 10.34
N LYS A 28 -8.27 7.00 9.02
CA LYS A 28 -8.94 7.96 8.14
C LYS A 28 -9.32 7.32 6.81
N SER A 29 -10.62 7.11 6.62
CA SER A 29 -11.16 6.60 5.35
C SER A 29 -10.91 7.61 4.22
N GLU A 30 -10.16 7.18 3.20
CA GLU A 30 -9.82 7.97 2.01
C GLU A 30 -9.86 7.09 0.76
N GLU A 31 -10.29 7.65 -0.37
CA GLU A 31 -10.24 6.96 -1.66
C GLU A 31 -8.84 7.09 -2.28
N ILE A 32 -8.13 5.97 -2.42
CA ILE A 32 -6.73 5.94 -2.86
C ILE A 32 -6.56 5.80 -4.39
N ILE A 33 -7.66 5.62 -5.12
CA ILE A 33 -7.63 5.50 -6.59
C ILE A 33 -7.45 6.87 -7.24
N VAL A 34 -7.80 7.92 -6.51
CA VAL A 34 -7.59 9.31 -6.86
C VAL A 34 -6.46 9.91 -6.02
N ARG A 35 -6.02 11.12 -6.39
CA ARG A 35 -4.98 11.83 -5.66
C ARG A 35 -5.53 12.25 -4.30
N THR A 36 -4.97 11.73 -3.21
CA THR A 36 -5.39 12.13 -1.86
C THR A 36 -4.77 13.47 -1.47
N GLN A 37 -5.48 14.25 -0.65
CA GLN A 37 -4.97 15.53 -0.13
C GLN A 37 -3.79 15.33 0.82
N THR A 38 -3.81 14.24 1.60
CA THR A 38 -2.80 13.89 2.62
C THR A 38 -2.20 12.51 2.36
N GLY A 39 -1.10 12.21 3.06
CA GLY A 39 -0.36 10.94 2.94
C GLY A 39 0.56 10.89 1.71
N ASP A 40 1.40 9.86 1.68
CA ASP A 40 2.46 9.71 0.68
C ASP A 40 2.15 8.65 -0.39
N PHE A 41 1.14 7.81 -0.15
CA PHE A 41 0.68 6.80 -1.08
C PHE A 41 -0.75 7.06 -1.56
N ASP A 42 -0.90 7.10 -2.88
CA ASP A 42 -2.13 6.84 -3.62
C ASP A 42 -1.77 6.27 -5.00
N TYR A 43 -2.74 5.75 -5.71
CA TYR A 43 -2.52 5.13 -7.02
C TYR A 43 -1.89 6.11 -8.03
N PRO A 44 -2.37 7.36 -8.20
CA PRO A 44 -1.73 8.32 -9.09
C PRO A 44 -0.25 8.60 -8.75
N ARG A 45 0.08 8.81 -7.47
CA ARG A 45 1.47 9.02 -7.00
C ARG A 45 2.33 7.78 -7.28
N ALA A 46 1.83 6.58 -6.99
CA ALA A 46 2.56 5.33 -7.23
C ALA A 46 2.88 5.14 -8.72
N LYS A 47 1.89 5.36 -9.60
CA LYS A 47 2.08 5.27 -11.05
C LYS A 47 3.03 6.35 -11.58
N GLN A 48 2.87 7.59 -11.14
CA GLN A 48 3.74 8.70 -11.53
C GLN A 48 5.20 8.47 -11.09
N GLY A 49 5.40 7.98 -9.86
CA GLY A 49 6.72 7.67 -9.30
C GLY A 49 7.34 6.38 -9.85
N GLY A 50 6.55 5.54 -10.53
CA GLY A 50 7.02 4.27 -11.06
C GLY A 50 7.20 3.20 -9.98
N LEU A 51 6.43 3.24 -8.89
CA LEU A 51 6.38 2.16 -7.89
C LEU A 51 5.53 1.00 -8.43
N LYS A 52 6.03 -0.24 -8.30
CA LYS A 52 5.33 -1.44 -8.83
C LYS A 52 4.96 -2.46 -7.76
N ALA A 53 5.81 -2.64 -6.75
CA ALA A 53 5.59 -3.65 -5.72
C ALA A 53 5.67 -3.01 -4.32
N PRO A 54 4.61 -2.31 -3.88
CA PRO A 54 4.49 -1.87 -2.50
C PRO A 54 4.10 -3.02 -1.57
N PHE A 55 4.83 -3.20 -0.48
CA PHE A 55 4.46 -4.08 0.63
C PHE A 55 3.59 -3.31 1.62
N MET A 56 2.30 -3.67 1.68
CA MET A 56 1.34 -3.05 2.59
C MET A 56 1.55 -3.58 4.02
N SER A 57 1.93 -2.70 4.92
CA SER A 57 2.21 -3.03 6.32
C SER A 57 0.90 -3.31 7.08
N ILE A 58 0.80 -4.51 7.65
CA ILE A 58 -0.24 -4.85 8.64
C ILE A 58 0.30 -4.49 10.02
N TYR A 59 0.39 -3.18 10.26
CA TYR A 59 0.88 -2.63 11.52
C TYR A 59 -0.21 -2.68 12.60
N VAL A 60 0.18 -3.16 13.79
CA VAL A 60 -0.68 -3.24 14.96
C VAL A 60 0.04 -2.55 16.12
N PRO A 61 -0.54 -1.53 16.77
CA PRO A 61 0.11 -0.81 17.86
C PRO A 61 0.41 -1.70 19.07
N ALA A 62 1.56 -1.47 19.71
CA ALA A 62 1.98 -2.22 20.90
C ALA A 62 0.96 -2.17 22.07
N SER A 63 0.18 -1.09 22.17
CA SER A 63 -0.89 -0.96 23.18
C SER A 63 -1.96 -2.06 23.08
N THR A 64 -2.14 -2.67 21.91
CA THR A 64 -3.10 -3.78 21.72
C THR A 64 -2.63 -5.10 22.32
N GLU A 65 -1.36 -5.22 22.72
CA GLU A 65 -0.88 -6.37 23.50
C GLU A 65 -1.47 -6.34 24.91
N GLN A 66 -1.44 -5.17 25.55
CA GLN A 66 -1.95 -4.97 26.90
C GLN A 66 -3.48 -4.92 26.94
N ASN A 67 -4.09 -4.23 25.97
CA ASN A 67 -5.53 -3.99 25.93
C ASN A 67 -6.30 -5.10 25.20
N GLY A 68 -5.59 -6.03 24.55
CA GLY A 68 -6.16 -6.99 23.63
C GLY A 68 -6.52 -6.36 22.27
N GLY A 69 -7.04 -7.20 21.36
CA GLY A 69 -7.52 -6.76 20.05
C GLY A 69 -6.48 -6.77 18.92
N ALA A 70 -5.20 -7.07 19.21
CA ALA A 70 -4.14 -7.15 18.20
C ALA A 70 -4.51 -8.01 16.99
N LYS A 71 -5.01 -9.22 17.25
CA LYS A 71 -5.45 -10.17 16.21
C LYS A 71 -6.60 -9.60 15.37
N VAL A 72 -7.62 -9.04 16.03
CA VAL A 72 -8.81 -8.49 15.35
C VAL A 72 -8.43 -7.33 14.45
N LEU A 73 -7.54 -6.44 14.91
CA LEU A 73 -7.03 -5.34 14.09
C LEU A 73 -6.21 -5.86 12.91
N ALA A 74 -5.31 -6.83 13.11
CA ALA A 74 -4.53 -7.42 12.03
C ALA A 74 -5.43 -8.04 10.95
N GLU A 75 -6.42 -8.84 11.35
CA GLU A 75 -7.38 -9.45 10.42
C GLU A 75 -8.20 -8.39 9.66
N HIS A 76 -8.61 -7.30 10.33
CA HIS A 76 -9.31 -6.20 9.70
C HIS A 76 -8.45 -5.50 8.63
N LEU A 77 -7.18 -5.21 8.93
CA LEU A 77 -6.26 -4.57 7.99
C LEU A 77 -5.95 -5.47 6.79
N ILE A 78 -5.81 -6.78 6.99
CA ILE A 78 -5.66 -7.75 5.89
C ILE A 78 -6.88 -7.71 4.97
N GLN A 79 -8.08 -7.81 5.55
CA GLN A 79 -9.33 -7.76 4.79
C GLN A 79 -9.50 -6.44 4.03
N MET A 80 -9.03 -5.33 4.59
CA MET A 80 -9.03 -4.03 3.92
C MET A 80 -8.16 -4.03 2.67
N VAL A 81 -6.94 -4.58 2.74
CA VAL A 81 -6.05 -4.70 1.59
C VAL A 81 -6.67 -5.61 0.52
N ASP A 82 -7.20 -6.77 0.91
CA ASP A 82 -7.87 -7.69 -0.01
C ASP A 82 -9.08 -7.04 -0.69
N SER A 83 -9.84 -6.23 0.07
CA SER A 83 -11.00 -5.50 -0.46
C SER A 83 -10.60 -4.42 -1.48
N ILE A 84 -9.49 -3.72 -1.26
CA ILE A 84 -8.95 -2.75 -2.22
C ILE A 84 -8.57 -3.44 -3.53
N ILE A 85 -7.91 -4.60 -3.45
CA ILE A 85 -7.53 -5.40 -4.63
C ILE A 85 -8.79 -5.87 -5.37
N ALA A 86 -9.77 -6.43 -4.64
CA ALA A 86 -11.02 -6.91 -5.22
C ALA A 86 -11.86 -5.80 -5.87
N ALA A 87 -11.85 -4.59 -5.30
CA ALA A 87 -12.57 -3.43 -5.84
C ALA A 87 -11.90 -2.83 -7.10
N HIS A 88 -10.59 -3.01 -7.25
CA HIS A 88 -9.80 -2.40 -8.33
C HIS A 88 -8.81 -3.39 -8.97
N PRO A 89 -9.30 -4.52 -9.53
CA PRO A 89 -8.45 -5.56 -10.10
C PRO A 89 -7.71 -5.12 -11.37
N ASP A 90 -8.14 -4.01 -11.99
CA ASP A 90 -7.45 -3.38 -13.12
C ASP A 90 -6.23 -2.53 -12.68
N LYS A 91 -6.07 -2.29 -11.38
CA LYS A 91 -5.05 -1.39 -10.80
C LYS A 91 -4.12 -2.09 -9.82
N PHE A 92 -4.62 -3.04 -9.05
CA PHE A 92 -3.88 -3.74 -8.00
C PHE A 92 -4.05 -5.26 -8.14
N ALA A 93 -3.03 -5.99 -7.70
CA ALA A 93 -3.03 -7.44 -7.58
C ALA A 93 -2.23 -7.86 -6.35
N ALA A 94 -2.60 -8.98 -5.74
CA ALA A 94 -1.79 -9.61 -4.70
C ALA A 94 -0.61 -10.33 -5.35
N ALA A 95 0.58 -10.19 -4.76
CA ALA A 95 1.77 -10.94 -5.13
C ALA A 95 2.27 -11.70 -3.90
N HIS A 96 2.39 -13.02 -4.01
CA HIS A 96 2.79 -13.90 -2.91
C HIS A 96 4.19 -14.48 -3.11
N SER A 97 4.77 -14.27 -4.29
CA SER A 97 6.09 -14.76 -4.67
C SER A 97 6.77 -13.80 -5.65
N VAL A 98 8.07 -14.00 -5.87
CA VAL A 98 8.82 -13.27 -6.89
C VAL A 98 8.28 -13.54 -8.30
N ALA A 99 7.63 -14.69 -8.54
CA ALA A 99 7.07 -15.02 -9.84
C ALA A 99 5.82 -14.19 -10.19
N ASP A 100 5.20 -13.52 -9.20
CA ASP A 100 4.01 -12.69 -9.37
C ASP A 100 4.35 -11.21 -9.71
N ILE A 101 5.64 -10.84 -9.71
CA ILE A 101 6.16 -9.47 -9.91
C ILE A 101 6.96 -9.39 -11.22
#